data_AF-A0A914AFS1-F1
#
_entry.id   AF-A0A914AFS1-F1
#
_cell.length_a   1.000
_cell.length_b   1.000
_cell.length_c   1.000
_cell.angle_alpha   90.00
_cell.angle_beta   90.00
_cell.angle_gamma   90.00
#
_symmetry.space_group_name_H-M   'P 1'
#
loop_
_entity.id
_entity.type
_entity.pdbx_description
1 polymer ?
#
loop_
_entity_poly.entity_id
_entity_poly.type
_entity_poly.pdbx_seq_one_letter_code
_entity_poly.pdbx_strand_id
1 'polypeptide(L)'
;MGSSQSNTSALIGRTSTWVEFRDDWFAQGASRYAYRGTFHGDPHFEGKPCVVKVYKEEWYDRLSEYAWVADDRAYRKAHEMAQLFNARMPSTKPIEFVKPEFTRVSTRAAFNLLGFIPFERKVKGKLAGTSDSVSNIIPANATLAVEPYLEGKYVKFNSNSGYSERADIATPAAFSHLTYHESNGQALVCDLQGVRSSSGYKFTDPAVNSSGTQLGFYGPTDLGKFGIVKFFKNHRCNDMCRRLRKPRITNVSLSASDMSNLDRIVTSMPSQSATSYTYWLSAASGVPNADVNRVHNNLNLEPIYAQPFQATD
;
A
#
# COMPACT_ATOMS: atom_id res chain seq x y z
N MET A 1 11.08 30.09 24.77
CA MET A 1 9.80 30.42 24.09
C MET A 1 9.41 29.21 23.29
N GLY A 2 8.38 28.48 23.75
CA GLY A 2 7.98 27.21 23.15
C GLY A 2 7.49 27.41 21.73
N SER A 3 7.98 26.59 20.80
CA SER A 3 7.40 26.49 19.47
C SER A 3 5.96 26.02 19.61
N SER A 4 4.98 26.91 19.42
CA SER A 4 3.58 26.52 19.30
C SER A 4 3.47 25.60 18.07
N GLN A 5 3.44 24.28 18.30
CA GLN A 5 3.09 23.32 17.26
C GLN A 5 1.64 23.62 16.86
N SER A 6 1.44 24.02 15.62
CA SER A 6 0.12 24.16 15.03
C SER A 6 -0.42 22.76 14.76
N ASN A 7 -1.60 22.48 15.32
CA ASN A 7 -2.20 21.16 15.31
C ASN A 7 -3.51 21.18 14.50
N THR A 8 -3.67 20.23 13.59
CA THR A 8 -4.88 20.06 12.77
C THR A 8 -5.72 18.92 13.34
N SER A 9 -7.05 19.02 13.28
CA SER A 9 -7.97 17.99 13.80
C SER A 9 -8.89 17.38 12.75
N ALA A 10 -9.21 16.09 12.91
CA ALA A 10 -10.15 15.34 12.05
C ALA A 10 -11.05 14.39 12.87
N LEU A 11 -12.33 14.28 12.49
CA LEU A 11 -13.35 13.47 13.18
C LEU A 11 -13.44 12.05 12.62
N ILE A 12 -13.21 11.01 13.42
CA ILE A 12 -13.24 9.62 12.94
C ILE A 12 -14.63 8.99 13.08
N GLY A 13 -15.24 8.67 11.94
CA GLY A 13 -16.51 7.93 11.89
C GLY A 13 -17.69 8.66 12.55
N ARG A 14 -18.60 7.91 13.19
CA ARG A 14 -19.77 8.43 13.93
C ARG A 14 -19.54 8.51 15.45
N THR A 15 -18.30 8.35 15.91
CA THR A 15 -17.95 8.34 17.33
C THR A 15 -17.46 9.71 17.78
N SER A 16 -17.34 9.94 19.09
CA SER A 16 -16.66 11.12 19.66
C SER A 16 -15.15 11.13 19.40
N THR A 17 -14.61 10.13 18.70
CA THR A 17 -13.18 9.99 18.40
C THR A 17 -12.73 11.01 17.37
N TRP A 18 -11.66 11.73 17.68
CA TRP A 18 -10.99 12.62 16.74
C TRP A 18 -9.47 12.50 16.86
N VAL A 19 -8.73 12.97 15.86
CA VAL A 19 -7.27 12.97 15.86
C VAL A 19 -6.77 14.38 15.86
N GLU A 20 -5.78 14.66 16.71
CA GLU A 20 -4.91 15.81 16.61
C GLU A 20 -3.61 15.38 15.92
N PHE A 21 -3.13 16.12 14.91
CA PHE A 21 -1.87 15.78 14.25
C PHE A 21 -1.03 17.00 13.92
N ARG A 22 0.27 16.77 13.86
CA ARG A 22 1.26 17.81 13.61
C ARG A 22 1.23 18.25 12.17
N ASP A 23 1.61 19.50 11.97
CA ASP A 23 1.79 20.09 10.65
C ASP A 23 3.04 19.61 9.91
N ASP A 24 4.04 19.02 10.59
CA ASP A 24 5.24 18.43 9.99
C ASP A 24 5.08 16.93 9.75
N TRP A 25 5.36 16.49 8.52
CA TRP A 25 5.39 15.07 8.20
C TRP A 25 6.75 14.49 8.61
N PHE A 26 6.74 13.27 9.12
CA PHE A 26 7.95 12.58 9.60
C PHE A 26 8.45 11.53 8.60
N ALA A 27 7.61 11.13 7.66
CA ALA A 27 7.93 10.20 6.58
C ALA A 27 7.10 10.51 5.34
N GLN A 28 7.57 10.07 4.18
CA GLN A 28 6.80 10.12 2.94
C GLN A 28 7.00 8.84 2.14
N GLY A 29 5.93 8.40 1.50
CA GLY A 29 5.97 7.41 0.44
C GLY A 29 5.96 8.07 -0.93
N ALA A 30 5.78 7.25 -1.96
CA ALA A 30 5.69 7.74 -3.31
C ALA A 30 4.40 8.57 -3.56
N SER A 31 3.28 8.25 -2.92
CA SER A 31 1.99 8.96 -3.11
C SER A 31 1.49 9.78 -1.93
N ARG A 32 2.01 9.57 -0.72
CA ARG A 32 1.45 10.16 0.51
C ARG A 32 2.54 10.67 1.45
N TYR A 33 2.22 11.73 2.18
CA TYR A 33 2.93 12.16 3.38
C TYR A 33 2.34 11.47 4.61
N ALA A 34 3.17 11.22 5.62
CA ALA A 34 2.79 10.64 6.89
C ALA A 34 3.11 11.61 8.04
N TYR A 35 2.09 11.98 8.80
CA TYR A 35 2.14 12.90 9.92
C TYR A 35 1.95 12.14 11.23
N ARG A 36 2.58 12.61 12.30
CA ARG A 36 2.34 12.07 13.65
C ARG A 36 1.06 12.68 14.20
N GLY A 37 0.20 11.84 14.75
CA GLY A 37 -0.99 12.28 15.46
C GLY A 37 -1.24 11.53 16.76
N THR A 38 -2.30 11.93 17.44
CA THR A 38 -2.78 11.40 18.71
C THR A 38 -4.29 11.26 18.63
N PHE A 39 -4.81 10.11 19.07
CA PHE A 39 -6.26 9.90 19.19
C PHE A 39 -6.82 10.57 20.45
N HIS A 40 -8.04 11.11 20.33
CA HIS A 40 -8.77 11.78 21.40
C HIS A 40 -10.26 11.41 21.37
N GLY A 41 -10.96 11.61 22.48
CA GLY A 41 -12.43 11.57 22.61
C GLY A 41 -13.03 10.19 22.92
N ASP A 42 -12.31 9.08 22.68
CA ASP A 42 -12.68 7.75 23.13
C ASP A 42 -11.68 7.26 24.21
N PRO A 43 -12.12 6.93 25.43
CA PRO A 43 -11.24 6.47 26.51
C PRO A 43 -10.36 5.26 26.16
N HIS A 44 -10.74 4.42 25.19
CA HIS A 44 -9.94 3.27 24.76
C HIS A 44 -8.75 3.68 23.88
N PHE A 45 -8.82 4.84 23.23
CA PHE A 45 -7.81 5.33 22.29
C PHE A 45 -7.14 6.62 22.74
N GLU A 46 -7.70 7.35 23.71
CA GLU A 46 -7.19 8.62 24.22
C GLU A 46 -5.68 8.59 24.47
N GLY A 47 -4.98 9.57 23.90
CA GLY A 47 -3.53 9.73 24.05
C GLY A 47 -2.69 8.71 23.25
N LYS A 48 -3.28 7.71 22.60
CA LYS A 48 -2.51 6.74 21.80
C LYS A 48 -1.98 7.36 20.52
N PRO A 49 -0.74 7.07 20.14
CA PRO A 49 -0.13 7.61 18.93
C PRO A 49 -0.77 7.01 17.67
N CYS A 50 -0.94 7.85 16.65
CA CYS A 50 -1.44 7.47 15.34
C CYS A 50 -0.59 8.08 14.22
N VAL A 51 -0.83 7.60 13.00
CA VAL A 51 -0.29 8.14 11.77
C VAL A 51 -1.45 8.68 10.94
N VAL A 52 -1.34 9.93 10.52
CA VAL A 52 -2.26 10.54 9.56
C VAL A 52 -1.58 10.59 8.21
N LYS A 53 -2.21 10.02 7.18
CA LYS A 53 -1.71 10.00 5.80
C LYS A 53 -2.52 10.93 4.93
N VAL A 54 -1.81 11.68 4.11
CA VAL A 54 -2.39 12.66 3.18
C VAL A 54 -1.75 12.45 1.82
N TYR A 55 -2.57 12.34 0.77
CA TYR A 55 -2.05 12.30 -0.60
C TYR A 55 -1.29 13.58 -0.94
N LYS A 56 -0.22 13.44 -1.72
CA LYS A 56 0.46 14.59 -2.31
C LYS A 56 -0.47 15.24 -3.36
N GLU A 57 -0.31 16.54 -3.57
CA GLU A 57 -1.20 17.36 -4.43
C GLU A 57 -1.34 16.76 -5.83
N GLU A 58 -0.25 16.26 -6.42
CA GLU A 58 -0.25 15.65 -7.74
C GLU A 58 -1.11 14.39 -7.87
N TRP A 59 -1.47 13.75 -6.75
CA TRP A 59 -2.37 12.60 -6.69
C TRP A 59 -3.81 13.01 -6.41
N TYR A 60 -4.00 14.09 -5.66
CA TYR A 60 -5.32 14.64 -5.40
C TYR A 60 -5.99 15.08 -6.70
N ASP A 61 -5.28 15.79 -7.56
CA ASP A 61 -5.81 16.25 -8.85
C ASP A 61 -6.08 15.10 -9.83
N ARG A 62 -5.29 14.02 -9.74
CA ARG A 62 -5.40 12.88 -10.67
C ARG A 62 -6.46 11.87 -10.29
N LEU A 63 -6.67 11.64 -9.00
CA LEU A 63 -7.50 10.54 -8.50
C LEU A 63 -8.59 10.98 -7.53
N SER A 64 -8.48 12.15 -6.91
CA SER A 64 -9.47 12.66 -5.95
C SER A 64 -9.89 11.58 -4.92
N GLU A 65 -11.17 11.54 -4.54
CA GLU A 65 -11.75 10.56 -3.61
C GLU A 65 -11.60 9.09 -4.08
N TYR A 66 -11.38 8.84 -5.38
CA TYR A 66 -11.19 7.48 -5.88
C TYR A 66 -9.92 6.82 -5.32
N ALA A 67 -8.89 7.61 -4.99
CA ALA A 67 -7.65 7.10 -4.42
C ALA A 67 -7.89 6.37 -3.09
N TRP A 68 -8.69 6.95 -2.20
CA TRP A 68 -9.03 6.35 -0.91
C TRP A 68 -9.93 5.11 -1.06
N VAL A 69 -10.83 5.11 -2.04
CA VAL A 69 -11.63 3.92 -2.40
C VAL A 69 -10.75 2.77 -2.88
N ALA A 70 -9.69 3.06 -3.63
CA ALA A 70 -8.73 2.06 -4.07
C ALA A 70 -7.88 1.53 -2.90
N ASP A 71 -7.40 2.40 -2.01
CA ASP A 71 -6.67 2.01 -0.79
C ASP A 71 -7.53 1.08 0.10
N ASP A 72 -8.81 1.44 0.33
CA ASP A 72 -9.77 0.63 1.07
C ASP A 72 -10.02 -0.74 0.42
N ARG A 73 -10.14 -0.78 -0.91
CA ARG A 73 -10.29 -2.02 -1.68
C ARG A 73 -9.06 -2.92 -1.55
N ALA A 74 -7.86 -2.35 -1.67
CA ALA A 74 -6.61 -3.09 -1.51
C ALA A 74 -6.46 -3.62 -0.08
N TYR A 75 -6.76 -2.80 0.93
CA TYR A 75 -6.80 -3.20 2.34
C TYR A 75 -7.74 -4.39 2.57
N ARG A 76 -8.99 -4.32 2.11
CA ARG A 76 -9.97 -5.39 2.32
C ARG A 76 -9.49 -6.72 1.75
N LYS A 77 -8.94 -6.70 0.53
CA LYS A 77 -8.38 -7.92 -0.09
C LYS A 77 -7.17 -8.44 0.68
N ALA A 78 -6.26 -7.57 1.11
CA ALA A 78 -5.10 -7.96 1.92
C ALA A 78 -5.50 -8.56 3.28
N HIS A 79 -6.48 -7.96 3.95
CA HIS A 79 -7.04 -8.42 5.21
C HIS A 79 -7.67 -9.82 5.09
N GLU A 80 -8.53 -10.02 4.09
CA GLU A 80 -9.12 -11.34 3.76
C GLU A 80 -8.04 -12.39 3.54
N MET A 81 -7.02 -12.08 2.74
CA MET A 81 -5.92 -13.01 2.47
C MET A 81 -5.09 -13.31 3.72
N ALA A 82 -4.89 -12.34 4.62
CA ALA A 82 -4.20 -12.55 5.89
C ALA A 82 -4.96 -13.52 6.80
N GLN A 83 -6.29 -13.42 6.87
CA GLN A 83 -7.13 -14.36 7.61
C GLN A 83 -6.99 -15.78 7.05
N LEU A 84 -7.05 -15.95 5.72
CA LEU A 84 -6.85 -17.24 5.08
C LEU A 84 -5.43 -17.78 5.32
N PHE A 85 -4.41 -16.95 5.21
CA PHE A 85 -3.03 -17.35 5.47
C PHE A 85 -2.84 -17.85 6.90
N ASN A 86 -3.33 -17.10 7.89
CA ASN A 86 -3.22 -17.48 9.30
C ASN A 86 -3.96 -18.80 9.58
N ALA A 87 -5.11 -19.04 8.93
CA ALA A 87 -5.84 -20.29 9.04
C ALA A 87 -5.11 -21.47 8.38
N ARG A 88 -4.45 -21.26 7.24
CA ARG A 88 -3.75 -22.32 6.48
C ARG A 88 -2.34 -22.60 6.98
N MET A 89 -1.72 -21.65 7.69
CA MET A 89 -0.33 -21.71 8.17
C MET A 89 -0.23 -21.39 9.68
N PRO A 90 -0.96 -22.12 10.55
CA PRO A 90 -1.09 -21.77 11.97
C PRO A 90 0.22 -21.85 12.77
N SER A 91 1.21 -22.63 12.32
CA SER A 91 2.52 -22.73 12.95
C SER A 91 3.45 -21.55 12.64
N THR A 92 2.99 -20.56 11.87
CA THR A 92 3.80 -19.42 11.44
C THR A 92 3.42 -18.14 12.17
N LYS A 93 4.32 -17.16 12.19
CA LYS A 93 4.02 -15.84 12.75
C LYS A 93 2.81 -15.24 12.02
N PRO A 94 1.72 -14.90 12.72
CA PRO A 94 0.51 -14.42 12.07
C PRO A 94 0.74 -13.07 11.41
N ILE A 95 -0.05 -12.80 10.38
CA ILE A 95 -0.07 -11.52 9.66
C ILE A 95 -1.39 -10.80 9.98
N GLU A 96 -1.29 -9.51 10.29
CA GLU A 96 -2.40 -8.60 10.47
C GLU A 96 -2.18 -7.36 9.60
N PHE A 97 -3.20 -6.93 8.87
CA PHE A 97 -3.21 -5.62 8.21
C PHE A 97 -3.95 -4.60 9.07
N VAL A 98 -3.30 -3.48 9.32
CA VAL A 98 -3.89 -2.33 10.02
C VAL A 98 -5.01 -1.76 9.16
N LYS A 99 -6.20 -1.61 9.76
CA LYS A 99 -7.33 -0.97 9.11
C LYS A 99 -7.10 0.54 9.03
N PRO A 100 -7.09 1.15 7.82
CA PRO A 100 -7.16 2.59 7.70
C PRO A 100 -8.59 3.07 8.00
N GLU A 101 -8.70 4.11 8.81
CA GLU A 101 -9.95 4.85 8.99
C GLU A 101 -9.89 6.11 8.13
N PHE A 102 -10.86 6.27 7.24
CA PHE A 102 -10.93 7.45 6.38
C PHE A 102 -11.80 8.54 7.01
N THR A 103 -11.27 9.75 7.10
CA THR A 103 -11.91 10.90 7.75
C THR A 103 -11.61 12.18 6.99
N ARG A 104 -12.31 13.28 7.31
CA ARG A 104 -12.06 14.61 6.76
C ARG A 104 -11.59 15.57 7.83
N VAL A 105 -10.73 16.50 7.42
CA VAL A 105 -10.31 17.64 8.25
C VAL A 105 -11.53 18.49 8.60
N SER A 106 -11.82 18.64 9.90
CA SER A 106 -12.93 19.44 10.40
C SER A 106 -12.50 20.84 10.84
N THR A 107 -11.31 20.96 11.43
CA THR A 107 -10.78 22.22 11.97
C THR A 107 -9.29 22.30 11.69
N ARG A 108 -8.84 23.43 11.15
CA ARG A 108 -7.41 23.74 11.01
C ARG A 108 -6.91 24.45 12.28
N ALA A 109 -5.61 24.36 12.54
CA ALA A 109 -4.96 25.29 13.47
C ALA A 109 -5.21 26.74 13.00
N ALA A 110 -6.10 27.46 13.68
CA ALA A 110 -6.30 28.88 13.48
C ALA A 110 -5.34 29.65 14.40
N PHE A 111 -4.62 30.62 13.85
CA PHE A 111 -3.87 31.60 14.64
C PHE A 111 -4.56 32.96 14.55
N ASN A 112 -4.64 33.66 15.68
CA ASN A 112 -5.13 35.03 15.68
C ASN A 112 -3.98 35.99 15.36
N LEU A 113 -4.03 36.64 14.20
CA LEU A 113 -3.21 37.82 13.94
C LEU A 113 -3.72 38.95 14.84
N LEU A 114 -2.81 39.58 15.60
CA LEU A 114 -3.12 40.62 16.61
C LEU A 114 -4.06 40.17 17.76
N GLY A 115 -4.32 38.87 17.93
CA GLY A 115 -5.14 38.35 19.05
C GLY A 115 -6.65 38.29 18.81
N PHE A 116 -7.16 38.84 17.70
CA PHE A 116 -8.60 38.86 17.40
C PHE A 116 -8.94 38.71 15.90
N ILE A 117 -7.95 38.71 15.00
CA ILE A 117 -8.19 38.46 13.58
C ILE A 117 -7.84 37.00 13.28
N PRO A 118 -8.83 36.10 13.11
CA PRO A 118 -8.54 34.73 12.72
C PRO A 118 -7.88 34.73 11.35
N PHE A 119 -6.65 34.20 11.26
CA PHE A 119 -5.94 34.01 10.02
C PHE A 119 -5.70 32.51 9.79
N GLU A 120 -6.21 31.98 8.69
CA GLU A 120 -5.86 30.64 8.26
C GLU A 120 -4.40 30.62 7.83
N ARG A 121 -3.53 29.95 8.62
CA ARG A 121 -2.19 29.69 8.15
C ARG A 121 -2.25 28.56 7.11
N LYS A 122 -1.58 28.79 5.97
CA LYS A 122 -1.14 27.69 5.11
C LYS A 122 -0.30 26.74 5.97
N VAL A 123 -0.84 25.57 6.32
CA VAL A 123 -0.06 24.50 6.95
C VAL A 123 1.06 24.18 5.96
N LYS A 124 2.31 24.42 6.35
CA LYS A 124 3.49 24.13 5.52
C LYS A 124 4.10 22.84 6.06
N GLY A 125 3.83 21.73 5.38
CA GLY A 125 4.41 20.43 5.71
C GLY A 125 5.92 20.40 5.51
N LYS A 126 6.68 20.59 6.58
CA LYS A 126 8.13 20.43 6.58
C LYS A 126 8.49 18.97 6.88
N LEU A 127 9.51 18.40 6.22
CA LEU A 127 10.07 17.13 6.69
C LEU A 127 10.76 17.37 8.02
N ALA A 128 10.32 16.67 9.07
CA ALA A 128 10.92 16.77 10.40
C ALA A 128 12.46 16.63 10.30
N GLY A 129 13.19 17.66 10.75
CA GLY A 129 14.66 17.67 10.75
C GLY A 129 15.37 18.18 9.48
N THR A 130 14.66 18.63 8.44
CA THR A 130 15.30 19.24 7.24
C THR A 130 15.15 20.77 7.22
N SER A 131 15.64 21.46 6.19
CA SER A 131 15.28 22.86 5.89
C SER A 131 14.18 22.96 4.82
N ASP A 132 13.75 21.83 4.24
CA ASP A 132 12.88 21.80 3.07
C ASP A 132 11.47 22.26 3.41
N SER A 133 11.08 23.38 2.84
CA SER A 133 9.75 23.96 3.00
C SER A 133 8.89 23.56 1.81
N VAL A 134 8.37 22.34 1.77
CA VAL A 134 7.35 21.97 0.78
C VAL A 134 6.00 22.46 1.30
N SER A 135 5.38 23.42 0.60
CA SER A 135 4.11 24.01 1.03
C SER A 135 2.93 23.12 0.64
N ASN A 136 2.74 21.97 1.30
CA ASN A 136 1.51 21.20 1.13
C ASN A 136 0.44 21.73 2.07
N ILE A 137 -0.43 22.61 1.54
CA ILE A 137 -1.61 23.07 2.26
C ILE A 137 -2.59 21.90 2.28
N ILE A 138 -2.85 21.28 3.44
CA ILE A 138 -3.90 20.26 3.56
C ILE A 138 -5.26 20.98 3.46
N PRO A 139 -6.07 20.78 2.40
CA PRO A 139 -7.35 21.48 2.22
C PRO A 139 -8.29 21.31 3.42
N ALA A 140 -9.10 22.35 3.72
CA ALA A 140 -10.25 22.15 4.60
C ALA A 140 -11.16 21.11 3.94
N ASN A 141 -11.66 20.13 4.71
CA ASN A 141 -12.37 18.94 4.21
C ASN A 141 -11.55 17.92 3.41
N ALA A 142 -10.22 18.02 3.37
CA ALA A 142 -9.40 16.97 2.75
C ALA A 142 -9.67 15.62 3.42
N THR A 143 -9.88 14.58 2.61
CA THR A 143 -9.94 13.21 3.09
C THR A 143 -8.54 12.74 3.48
N LEU A 144 -8.45 12.06 4.61
CA LEU A 144 -7.24 11.56 5.28
C LEU A 144 -7.44 10.07 5.54
N ALA A 145 -6.34 9.32 5.61
CA ALA A 145 -6.34 8.01 6.25
C ALA A 145 -5.66 8.10 7.62
N VAL A 146 -6.28 7.53 8.64
CA VAL A 146 -5.76 7.48 10.01
C VAL A 146 -5.56 6.03 10.40
N GLU A 147 -4.40 5.74 10.95
CA GLU A 147 -4.02 4.40 11.41
C GLU A 147 -3.28 4.47 12.75
N PRO A 148 -3.36 3.44 13.61
CA PRO A 148 -2.48 3.32 14.76
C PRO A 148 -1.00 3.43 14.39
N TYR A 149 -0.22 4.12 15.23
CA TYR A 149 1.22 4.15 15.06
C TYR A 149 1.82 2.77 15.32
N LEU A 150 2.63 2.27 14.39
CA LEU A 150 3.31 0.98 14.54
C LEU A 150 4.64 1.18 15.26
N GLU A 151 4.67 0.83 16.54
CA GLU A 151 5.90 0.84 17.35
C GLU A 151 6.84 -0.29 16.92
N GLY A 152 8.09 0.07 16.61
CA GLY A 152 9.15 -0.88 16.27
C GLY A 152 9.91 -0.49 15.01
N LYS A 153 10.78 -1.39 14.54
CA LYS A 153 11.53 -1.19 13.30
C LYS A 153 10.60 -1.39 12.11
N TYR A 154 10.27 -0.30 11.42
CA TYR A 154 9.52 -0.34 10.17
C TYR A 154 10.39 -0.92 9.05
N VAL A 155 9.89 -1.95 8.38
CA VAL A 155 10.59 -2.67 7.30
C VAL A 155 9.63 -2.88 6.14
N LYS A 156 10.15 -2.73 4.92
CA LYS A 156 9.47 -3.12 3.68
C LYS A 156 10.02 -4.45 3.19
N PHE A 157 9.22 -5.50 3.26
CA PHE A 157 9.63 -6.88 3.01
C PHE A 157 9.58 -7.24 1.52
N ASN A 158 8.69 -6.61 0.75
CA ASN A 158 8.67 -6.71 -0.70
C ASN A 158 8.05 -5.43 -1.32
N SER A 159 8.16 -5.29 -2.63
CA SER A 159 7.46 -4.25 -3.39
C SER A 159 6.48 -4.84 -4.40
N ASN A 160 5.63 -3.98 -4.97
CA ASN A 160 4.75 -4.34 -6.08
C ASN A 160 5.47 -4.57 -7.42
N SER A 161 6.74 -4.19 -7.54
CA SER A 161 7.58 -4.30 -8.75
C SER A 161 8.70 -5.34 -8.64
N GLY A 162 8.59 -6.25 -7.66
CA GLY A 162 9.45 -7.44 -7.55
C GLY A 162 10.69 -7.27 -6.69
N TYR A 163 10.79 -6.22 -5.89
CA TYR A 163 11.71 -6.23 -4.75
C TYR A 163 11.26 -7.25 -3.72
N SER A 164 12.22 -7.93 -3.11
CA SER A 164 12.01 -8.77 -1.93
C SER A 164 13.24 -8.60 -1.07
N GLU A 165 13.03 -8.26 0.20
CA GLU A 165 14.07 -8.26 1.21
C GLU A 165 14.73 -9.65 1.22
N ARG A 166 16.07 -9.68 1.18
CA ARG A 166 16.84 -10.93 1.18
C ARG A 166 17.44 -11.14 2.57
N ALA A 167 17.48 -12.43 2.94
CA ALA A 167 17.93 -13.02 4.20
C ALA A 167 16.79 -13.22 5.22
N ASP A 168 16.69 -14.47 5.68
CA ASP A 168 15.97 -15.02 6.84
C ASP A 168 14.44 -14.85 7.05
N ILE A 169 13.72 -13.97 6.35
CA ILE A 169 12.27 -13.74 6.62
C ILE A 169 11.37 -14.41 5.57
N ALA A 170 11.04 -15.68 5.78
CA ALA A 170 10.26 -16.50 4.84
C ALA A 170 8.78 -16.11 4.72
N THR A 171 8.14 -15.65 5.80
CA THR A 171 6.69 -15.49 5.90
C THR A 171 6.10 -14.49 4.89
N PRO A 172 6.61 -13.26 4.72
CA PRO A 172 6.02 -12.27 3.82
C PRO A 172 6.05 -12.72 2.34
N ALA A 173 7.17 -13.31 1.90
CA ALA A 173 7.28 -13.82 0.53
C ALA A 173 6.33 -15.01 0.28
N ALA A 174 6.18 -15.89 1.26
CA ALA A 174 5.24 -17.01 1.18
C ALA A 174 3.77 -16.54 1.21
N PHE A 175 3.47 -15.50 2.00
CA PHE A 175 2.15 -14.88 2.04
C PHE A 175 1.73 -14.36 0.66
N SER A 176 2.57 -13.54 0.01
CA SER A 176 2.28 -13.04 -1.35
C SER A 176 2.02 -14.18 -2.34
N HIS A 177 2.82 -15.25 -2.31
CA HIS A 177 2.60 -16.44 -3.15
C HIS A 177 1.27 -17.13 -2.82
N LEU A 178 0.95 -17.33 -1.55
CA LEU A 178 -0.31 -17.95 -1.12
C LEU A 178 -1.53 -17.15 -1.58
N THR A 179 -1.47 -15.82 -1.53
CA THR A 179 -2.60 -14.97 -1.97
C THR A 179 -2.98 -15.20 -3.43
N TYR A 180 -1.99 -15.48 -4.30
CA TYR A 180 -2.24 -15.84 -5.69
C TYR A 180 -3.01 -17.15 -5.82
N HIS A 181 -2.72 -18.15 -4.96
CA HIS A 181 -3.42 -19.42 -4.99
C HIS A 181 -4.82 -19.36 -4.35
N GLU A 182 -4.95 -18.77 -3.17
CA GLU A 182 -6.25 -18.67 -2.49
C GLU A 182 -7.25 -17.81 -3.27
N SER A 183 -6.76 -16.89 -4.11
CA SER A 183 -7.59 -16.12 -5.04
C SER A 183 -7.85 -16.81 -6.38
N ASN A 184 -7.46 -18.08 -6.57
CA ASN A 184 -7.53 -18.78 -7.87
C ASN A 184 -6.88 -18.00 -9.02
N GLY A 185 -5.69 -17.46 -8.74
CA GLY A 185 -4.89 -16.67 -9.67
C GLY A 185 -5.35 -15.23 -9.87
N GLN A 186 -6.43 -14.79 -9.19
CA GLN A 186 -7.06 -13.49 -9.46
C GLN A 186 -6.34 -12.28 -8.85
N ALA A 187 -5.59 -12.47 -7.77
CA ALA A 187 -4.96 -11.39 -7.03
C ALA A 187 -3.66 -11.83 -6.36
N LEU A 188 -2.67 -10.94 -6.34
CA LEU A 188 -1.44 -11.10 -5.57
C LEU A 188 -1.24 -9.90 -4.65
N VAL A 189 -1.26 -10.13 -3.34
CA VAL A 189 -0.99 -9.08 -2.33
C VAL A 189 0.52 -8.91 -2.17
N CYS A 190 1.00 -7.67 -2.26
CA CYS A 190 2.40 -7.29 -2.20
C CYS A 190 2.56 -5.90 -1.56
N ASP A 191 3.74 -5.29 -1.71
CA ASP A 191 4.12 -4.05 -1.01
C ASP A 191 4.01 -4.21 0.51
N LEU A 192 4.42 -5.38 1.02
CA LEU A 192 4.31 -5.74 2.43
C LEU A 192 5.29 -4.91 3.25
N GLN A 193 4.76 -4.00 4.06
CA GLN A 193 5.54 -3.06 4.85
C GLN A 193 4.89 -2.82 6.21
N GLY A 194 5.72 -2.69 7.25
CA GLY A 194 5.25 -2.52 8.62
C GLY A 194 6.25 -3.04 9.64
N VAL A 195 5.77 -3.59 10.75
CA VAL A 195 6.60 -4.02 11.87
C VAL A 195 6.48 -5.53 12.08
N ARG A 196 7.63 -6.17 12.35
CA ARG A 196 7.72 -7.57 12.81
C ARG A 196 8.06 -7.59 14.30
N SER A 197 7.30 -8.35 15.08
CA SER A 197 7.52 -8.55 16.52
C SER A 197 7.61 -10.04 16.88
N SER A 198 7.71 -10.34 18.18
CA SER A 198 7.55 -11.71 18.70
C SER A 198 6.16 -12.27 18.39
N SER A 199 5.11 -11.44 18.44
CA SER A 199 3.71 -11.84 18.26
C SER A 199 3.29 -12.00 16.80
N GLY A 200 4.00 -11.43 15.82
CA GLY A 200 3.63 -11.56 14.42
C GLY A 200 4.12 -10.42 13.54
N TYR A 201 3.41 -10.19 12.44
CA TYR A 201 3.60 -9.08 11.53
C TYR A 201 2.37 -8.17 11.58
N LYS A 202 2.60 -6.87 11.70
CA LYS A 202 1.59 -5.83 11.47
C LYS A 202 1.98 -5.04 10.23
N PHE A 203 1.21 -5.19 9.17
CA PHE A 203 1.40 -4.51 7.90
C PHE A 203 0.41 -3.38 7.70
N THR A 204 0.79 -2.43 6.86
CA THR A 204 -0.06 -1.32 6.41
C THR A 204 0.22 -1.03 4.93
N ASP A 205 -0.66 -0.30 4.26
CA ASP A 205 -0.52 0.15 2.88
C ASP A 205 -0.16 -0.98 1.88
N PRO A 206 -0.96 -2.06 1.82
CA PRO A 206 -0.73 -3.12 0.84
C PRO A 206 -0.98 -2.61 -0.58
N ALA A 207 -0.29 -3.22 -1.55
CA ALA A 207 -0.70 -3.20 -2.95
C ALA A 207 -1.27 -4.56 -3.36
N VAL A 208 -2.13 -4.57 -4.37
CA VAL A 208 -2.68 -5.80 -4.95
C VAL A 208 -2.49 -5.74 -6.46
N ASN A 209 -1.77 -6.71 -7.00
CA ASN A 209 -1.69 -6.91 -8.45
C ASN A 209 -2.84 -7.83 -8.88
N SER A 210 -3.72 -7.36 -9.75
CA SER A 210 -4.88 -8.10 -10.25
C SER A 210 -4.58 -8.87 -11.53
N SER A 211 -5.26 -9.98 -11.78
CA SER A 211 -5.17 -10.72 -13.04
C SER A 211 -6.35 -10.47 -13.99
N GLY A 212 -7.25 -9.54 -13.65
CA GLY A 212 -8.42 -9.21 -14.46
C GLY A 212 -8.07 -8.55 -15.80
N THR A 213 -9.07 -8.14 -16.55
CA THR A 213 -8.89 -7.37 -17.79
C THR A 213 -8.62 -5.89 -17.51
N GLN A 214 -9.10 -5.36 -16.39
CA GLN A 214 -8.84 -3.99 -15.99
C GLN A 214 -7.47 -3.87 -15.28
N LEU A 215 -6.48 -3.30 -15.97
CA LEU A 215 -5.22 -2.89 -15.34
C LEU A 215 -5.48 -1.75 -14.34
N GLY A 216 -4.87 -1.81 -13.15
CA GLY A 216 -5.06 -0.78 -12.13
C GLY A 216 -6.36 -0.91 -11.34
N PHE A 217 -6.99 -2.09 -11.29
CA PHE A 217 -8.27 -2.30 -10.59
C PHE A 217 -8.19 -1.99 -9.09
N TYR A 218 -7.08 -2.30 -8.42
CA TYR A 218 -6.84 -1.92 -7.03
C TYR A 218 -6.14 -0.56 -6.88
N GLY A 219 -6.22 0.28 -7.91
CA GLY A 219 -5.61 1.60 -7.92
C GLY A 219 -4.25 1.64 -8.62
N PRO A 220 -3.54 2.77 -8.52
CA PRO A 220 -2.34 3.02 -9.31
C PRO A 220 -1.17 2.06 -9.02
N THR A 221 -1.12 1.42 -7.85
CA THR A 221 -0.07 0.47 -7.48
C THR A 221 -0.33 -0.94 -8.02
N ASP A 222 -1.51 -1.20 -8.58
CA ASP A 222 -1.86 -2.47 -9.20
C ASP A 222 -1.25 -2.57 -10.61
N LEU A 223 -0.05 -3.13 -10.72
CA LEU A 223 0.65 -3.37 -11.98
C LEU A 223 0.07 -4.57 -12.77
N GLY A 224 -1.07 -5.09 -12.34
CA GLY A 224 -1.79 -6.16 -12.99
C GLY A 224 -0.97 -7.44 -13.15
N LYS A 225 -1.21 -8.15 -14.25
CA LYS A 225 -0.48 -9.38 -14.59
C LYS A 225 1.03 -9.17 -14.73
N PHE A 226 1.49 -7.96 -15.06
CA PHE A 226 2.93 -7.66 -15.13
C PHE A 226 3.57 -7.75 -13.74
N GLY A 227 2.94 -7.15 -12.72
CA GLY A 227 3.39 -7.24 -11.34
C GLY A 227 3.42 -8.68 -10.83
N ILE A 228 2.42 -9.48 -11.19
CA ILE A 228 2.37 -10.92 -10.87
C ILE A 228 3.56 -11.66 -11.52
N VAL A 229 3.78 -11.49 -12.82
CA VAL A 229 4.92 -12.09 -13.54
C VAL A 229 6.25 -11.70 -12.89
N LYS A 230 6.42 -10.41 -12.60
CA LYS A 230 7.64 -9.87 -12.01
C LYS A 230 7.90 -10.43 -10.61
N PHE A 231 6.86 -10.53 -9.77
CA PHE A 231 6.96 -11.20 -8.47
C PHE A 231 7.47 -12.63 -8.65
N PHE A 232 6.84 -13.45 -9.49
CA PHE A 232 7.21 -14.87 -9.63
C PHE A 232 8.56 -15.11 -10.30
N LYS A 233 9.00 -14.20 -11.19
CA LYS A 233 10.36 -14.19 -11.78
C LYS A 233 11.42 -14.03 -10.70
N ASN A 234 11.17 -13.21 -9.68
CA ASN A 234 12.12 -12.91 -8.61
C ASN A 234 11.92 -13.76 -7.34
N HIS A 235 10.72 -14.32 -7.14
CA HIS A 235 10.36 -15.07 -5.95
C HIS A 235 11.16 -16.38 -5.85
N ARG A 236 11.76 -16.63 -4.69
CA ARG A 236 12.35 -17.92 -4.33
C ARG A 236 11.39 -18.59 -3.35
N CYS A 237 10.84 -19.73 -3.75
CA CYS A 237 9.99 -20.53 -2.87
C CYS A 237 10.78 -20.92 -1.61
N ASN A 238 10.10 -20.95 -0.47
CA ASN A 238 10.62 -21.48 0.79
C ASN A 238 9.73 -22.63 1.28
N ASP A 239 9.98 -23.14 2.48
CA ASP A 239 9.29 -24.31 3.03
C ASP A 239 7.77 -24.16 3.11
N MET A 240 7.27 -22.93 3.25
CA MET A 240 5.83 -22.64 3.27
C MET A 240 5.21 -22.72 1.87
N CYS A 241 6.02 -22.57 0.82
CA CYS A 241 5.59 -22.63 -0.57
C CYS A 241 5.56 -24.05 -1.14
N ARG A 242 5.90 -25.10 -0.36
CA ARG A 242 6.05 -26.48 -0.89
C ARG A 242 4.84 -27.01 -1.65
N ARG A 243 3.63 -26.62 -1.24
CA ARG A 243 2.37 -27.00 -1.91
C ARG A 243 1.87 -25.94 -2.90
N LEU A 244 2.56 -24.81 -3.02
CA LEU A 244 2.21 -23.69 -3.89
C LEU A 244 3.04 -23.77 -5.17
N ARG A 245 2.38 -23.65 -6.32
CA ARG A 245 2.99 -23.80 -7.63
C ARG A 245 3.03 -22.44 -8.31
N LYS A 246 4.23 -21.98 -8.68
CA LYS A 246 4.36 -20.77 -9.50
C LYS A 246 3.50 -20.87 -10.77
N PRO A 247 2.86 -19.77 -11.21
CA PRO A 247 2.01 -19.80 -12.39
C PRO A 247 2.80 -20.22 -13.63
N ARG A 248 2.12 -20.91 -14.53
CA ARG A 248 2.59 -21.07 -15.91
C ARG A 248 2.22 -19.80 -16.67
N ILE A 249 3.24 -19.10 -17.14
CA ILE A 249 3.06 -18.00 -18.09
C ILE A 249 2.81 -18.67 -19.44
N THR A 250 1.54 -18.72 -19.87
CA THR A 250 1.18 -19.30 -21.17
C THR A 250 1.11 -18.19 -22.21
N ASN A 251 2.03 -18.26 -23.18
CA ASN A 251 2.14 -17.26 -24.26
C ASN A 251 1.23 -17.58 -25.45
N VAL A 252 0.32 -18.55 -25.30
CA VAL A 252 -0.48 -19.12 -26.39
C VAL A 252 -1.31 -18.05 -27.11
N SER A 253 -1.65 -16.96 -26.43
CA SER A 253 -2.43 -15.83 -26.97
C SER A 253 -1.59 -14.59 -27.31
N LEU A 254 -0.26 -14.63 -27.18
CA LEU A 254 0.62 -13.49 -27.43
C LEU A 254 1.32 -13.60 -28.78
N SER A 255 1.28 -12.52 -29.57
CA SER A 255 2.11 -12.39 -30.77
C SER A 255 3.59 -12.26 -30.40
N ALA A 256 4.51 -12.46 -31.36
CA ALA A 256 5.94 -12.22 -31.14
C ALA A 256 6.24 -10.78 -30.69
N SER A 257 5.47 -9.81 -31.20
CA SER A 257 5.56 -8.40 -30.79
C SER A 257 5.08 -8.22 -29.34
N ASP A 258 3.96 -8.84 -28.96
CA ASP A 258 3.46 -8.76 -27.59
C ASP A 258 4.40 -9.43 -26.59
N MET A 259 5.08 -10.51 -26.98
CA MET A 259 6.13 -11.15 -26.19
C MET A 259 7.33 -10.24 -25.96
N SER A 260 7.78 -9.53 -27.00
CA SER A 260 8.85 -8.53 -26.88
C SER A 260 8.44 -7.36 -25.96
N ASN A 261 7.21 -6.87 -26.12
CA ASN A 261 6.67 -5.80 -25.27
C ASN A 261 6.51 -6.26 -23.81
N LEU A 262 6.06 -7.49 -23.57
CA LEU A 262 6.00 -8.07 -22.22
C LEU A 262 7.37 -8.08 -21.56
N ASP A 263 8.41 -8.52 -22.26
CA ASP A 263 9.77 -8.54 -21.71
C ASP A 263 10.28 -7.12 -21.41
N ARG A 264 10.07 -6.16 -22.33
CA ARG A 264 10.43 -4.75 -22.12
C ARG A 264 9.74 -4.16 -20.88
N ILE A 265 8.44 -4.39 -20.72
CA ILE A 265 7.65 -3.93 -19.56
C ILE A 265 8.16 -4.58 -18.28
N VAL A 266 8.34 -5.90 -18.26
CA VAL A 266 8.77 -6.62 -17.05
C VAL A 266 10.20 -6.29 -16.65
N THR A 267 11.08 -6.08 -17.62
CA THR A 267 12.49 -5.76 -17.38
C THR A 267 12.68 -4.30 -16.95
N SER A 268 11.88 -3.36 -17.45
CA SER A 268 11.95 -1.95 -17.03
C SER A 268 11.43 -1.70 -15.62
N MET A 269 10.59 -2.58 -15.08
CA MET A 269 10.10 -2.45 -13.69
C MET A 269 11.25 -2.54 -12.67
N PRO A 270 11.41 -1.54 -11.80
CA PRO A 270 12.52 -1.49 -10.85
C PRO A 270 12.34 -2.55 -9.76
N SER A 271 13.34 -3.39 -9.54
CA SER A 271 13.38 -4.32 -8.39
C SER A 271 13.98 -3.65 -7.15
N GLN A 272 13.44 -2.47 -6.81
CA GLN A 272 13.85 -1.65 -5.67
C GLN A 272 12.72 -1.57 -4.65
N SER A 273 13.03 -1.18 -3.42
CA SER A 273 12.04 -1.07 -2.34
C SER A 273 10.97 0.00 -2.63
N ALA A 274 11.22 0.96 -3.51
CA ALA A 274 10.23 1.96 -3.91
C ALA A 274 9.01 1.32 -4.63
N THR A 275 7.82 1.83 -4.33
CA THR A 275 6.57 1.42 -4.99
C THR A 275 6.51 1.99 -6.41
N SER A 276 6.08 1.17 -7.37
CA SER A 276 5.87 1.57 -8.78
C SER A 276 4.39 1.78 -9.09
N TYR A 277 4.05 2.41 -10.23
CA TYR A 277 2.65 2.64 -10.62
C TYR A 277 2.35 2.29 -12.07
N THR A 278 1.08 2.04 -12.37
CA THR A 278 0.58 1.64 -13.70
C THR A 278 0.98 2.57 -14.82
N TYR A 279 0.87 3.89 -14.61
CA TYR A 279 1.22 4.88 -15.64
C TYR A 279 2.73 4.95 -15.93
N TRP A 280 3.60 4.41 -15.05
CA TRP A 280 5.03 4.29 -15.33
C TRP A 280 5.35 3.16 -16.29
N LEU A 281 4.47 2.17 -16.46
CA LEU A 281 4.75 0.99 -17.29
C LEU A 281 5.10 1.39 -18.73
N SER A 282 4.32 2.30 -19.32
CA SER A 282 4.57 2.83 -20.66
C SER A 282 5.84 3.68 -20.71
N ALA A 283 5.96 4.66 -19.81
CA ALA A 283 7.10 5.57 -19.79
C ALA A 283 8.45 4.86 -19.57
N ALA A 284 8.51 3.89 -18.66
CA ALA A 284 9.74 3.18 -18.33
C ALA A 284 10.14 2.14 -19.39
N SER A 285 9.15 1.53 -20.08
CA SER A 285 9.42 0.51 -21.11
C SER A 285 9.54 1.07 -22.53
N GLY A 286 9.04 2.29 -22.76
CA GLY A 286 8.84 2.84 -24.09
C GLY A 286 7.77 2.10 -24.92
N VAL A 287 6.86 1.37 -24.26
CA VAL A 287 5.74 0.66 -24.91
C VAL A 287 4.48 1.52 -24.80
N PRO A 288 3.81 1.87 -25.92
CA PRO A 288 2.59 2.68 -25.90
C PRO A 288 1.51 2.13 -24.97
N ASN A 289 0.72 3.00 -24.33
CA ASN A 289 -0.34 2.58 -23.40
C ASN A 289 -1.36 1.59 -24.02
N ALA A 290 -1.67 1.74 -25.32
CA ALA A 290 -2.54 0.80 -26.02
C ALA A 290 -1.93 -0.61 -26.09
N ASP A 291 -0.62 -0.71 -26.32
CA ASP A 291 0.11 -1.97 -26.34
C ASP A 291 0.25 -2.56 -24.93
N VAL A 292 0.53 -1.73 -23.91
CA VAL A 292 0.56 -2.18 -22.50
C VAL A 292 -0.77 -2.84 -22.13
N ASN A 293 -1.90 -2.21 -22.45
CA ASN A 293 -3.22 -2.75 -22.16
C ASN A 293 -3.52 -4.02 -22.99
N ARG A 294 -3.14 -4.04 -24.28
CA ARG A 294 -3.32 -5.24 -25.12
C ARG A 294 -2.54 -6.44 -24.58
N VAL A 295 -1.26 -6.25 -24.27
CA VAL A 295 -0.41 -7.31 -23.70
C VAL A 295 -0.98 -7.77 -22.36
N HIS A 296 -1.41 -6.86 -21.50
CA HIS A 296 -2.05 -7.20 -20.23
C HIS A 296 -3.30 -8.08 -20.42
N ASN A 297 -4.17 -7.71 -21.36
CA ASN A 297 -5.41 -8.45 -21.61
C ASN A 297 -5.16 -9.85 -22.16
N ASN A 298 -4.19 -9.99 -23.06
CA ASN A 298 -3.88 -11.25 -23.74
C ASN A 298 -2.94 -12.17 -22.94
N LEU A 299 -2.24 -11.64 -21.93
CA LEU A 299 -1.38 -12.44 -21.06
C LEU A 299 -2.23 -13.38 -20.21
N ASN A 300 -2.03 -14.69 -20.34
CA ASN A 300 -2.69 -15.68 -19.50
C ASN A 300 -1.72 -16.22 -18.44
N LEU A 301 -2.17 -16.22 -17.19
CA LEU A 301 -1.43 -16.74 -16.03
C LEU A 301 -2.25 -17.87 -15.44
N GLU A 302 -1.91 -19.10 -15.80
CA GLU A 302 -2.66 -20.25 -15.32
C GLU A 302 -2.34 -20.51 -13.85
N PRO A 303 -3.34 -20.47 -12.96
CA PRO A 303 -3.16 -20.94 -11.61
C PRO A 303 -2.98 -22.45 -11.66
N ILE A 304 -1.79 -22.92 -11.32
CA ILE A 304 -1.57 -24.35 -11.15
C ILE A 304 -2.15 -24.70 -9.79
N TYR A 305 -3.31 -25.37 -9.77
CA TYR A 305 -3.94 -25.79 -8.53
C TYR A 305 -2.93 -26.57 -7.67
N ALA A 306 -2.78 -26.12 -6.43
CA ALA A 306 -2.13 -26.92 -5.39
C ALA A 306 -2.94 -28.22 -5.23
N GLN A 307 -2.27 -29.35 -5.04
CA GLN A 307 -2.93 -30.54 -4.49
C GLN A 307 -3.67 -30.10 -3.21
N PRO A 308 -4.93 -30.54 -2.96
CA PRO A 308 -5.69 -30.11 -1.80
C PRO A 308 -4.88 -30.23 -0.52
N PHE A 309 -4.97 -29.24 0.38
CA PHE A 309 -4.49 -29.40 1.75
C PHE A 309 -5.34 -30.50 2.39
N GLN A 310 -4.88 -31.75 2.35
CA GLN A 310 -5.41 -32.77 3.25
C GLN A 310 -5.10 -32.30 4.67
N ALA A 311 -6.15 -32.16 5.48
CA ALA A 311 -6.01 -32.07 6.92
C ALA A 311 -5.20 -33.30 7.34
N THR A 312 -4.08 -33.08 8.01
CA THR A 312 -3.38 -34.16 8.66
C THR A 312 -4.27 -34.62 9.81
N ASP A 313 -4.73 -35.86 9.72
CA ASP A 313 -5.38 -36.58 10.82
C ASP A 313 -4.49 -36.63 12.07
#